data_AF-A0AB39MKA7-F1
#
_entry.id   AF-A0AB39MKA7-F1
#
_cell.length_a   1.000
_cell.length_b   1.000
_cell.length_c   1.000
_cell.angle_alpha   90.00
_cell.angle_beta   90.00
_cell.angle_gamma   90.00
#
_symmetry.space_group_name_H-M   'P 1'
#
loop_
_entity.id
_entity.type
_entity.pdbx_description
1 polymer ?
#
loop_
_entity_poly.entity_id
_entity_poly.type
_entity_poly.pdbx_seq_one_letter_code
_entity_poly.pdbx_strand_id
1 'polypeptide(L)'
;MTGMGDEPFITAVKPLVDAMGGEMVPPDEAGPDDVVLAWEGADVVAVRLPQLADSLDHILAAMERKQGKPLADLDRKTKQEVVRVLEARGAFSVRHGVETVAGALGVSRFTVYNYLNREKDA
;
A
#
# COMPACT_ATOMS: atom_id res chain seq x y z
N MET A 1 -18.36 23.33 12.34
CA MET A 1 -18.92 23.83 11.06
C MET A 1 -17.98 23.33 9.99
N THR A 2 -18.30 22.20 9.37
CA THR A 2 -17.51 21.64 8.27
C THR A 2 -17.68 22.53 7.04
N GLY A 3 -16.55 23.04 6.54
CA GLY A 3 -16.51 23.91 5.38
C GLY A 3 -16.79 23.13 4.12
N MET A 4 -17.41 23.76 3.13
CA MET A 4 -17.72 23.15 1.82
C MET A 4 -16.46 22.70 1.04
N GLY A 5 -15.25 23.01 1.55
CA GLY A 5 -13.95 22.58 1.04
C GLY A 5 -13.36 21.31 1.69
N ASP A 6 -13.94 20.84 2.80
CA ASP A 6 -13.42 19.68 3.55
C ASP A 6 -13.64 18.37 2.76
N GLU A 7 -14.84 18.19 2.22
CA GLU A 7 -15.26 16.97 1.53
C GLU A 7 -14.54 16.72 0.19
N PRO A 8 -14.30 17.73 -0.68
CA PRO A 8 -13.46 17.57 -1.86
C PRO A 8 -12.01 17.20 -1.53
N PHE A 9 -11.42 17.83 -0.50
CA PHE A 9 -10.05 17.55 -0.09
C PHE A 9 -9.91 16.11 0.44
N ILE A 10 -10.79 15.70 1.36
CA ILE A 10 -10.83 14.33 1.90
C ILE A 10 -10.97 13.30 0.77
N THR A 11 -11.87 13.57 -0.19
CA THR A 11 -12.06 12.69 -1.35
C THR A 11 -10.80 12.58 -2.21
N ALA A 12 -10.07 13.68 -2.40
CA ALA A 12 -8.84 13.68 -3.19
C ALA A 12 -7.70 12.90 -2.52
N VAL A 13 -7.58 12.95 -1.19
CA VAL A 13 -6.50 12.26 -0.45
C VAL A 13 -6.84 10.80 -0.12
N LYS A 14 -8.11 10.41 -0.13
CA LYS A 14 -8.57 9.05 0.19
C LYS A 14 -7.86 7.93 -0.58
N PRO A 15 -7.68 8.00 -1.91
CA PRO A 15 -6.97 6.94 -2.64
C PRO A 15 -5.54 6.73 -2.15
N LEU A 16 -4.85 7.78 -1.70
CA LEU A 16 -3.49 7.68 -1.17
C LEU A 16 -3.49 7.02 0.21
N VAL A 17 -4.38 7.46 1.11
CA VAL A 17 -4.52 6.89 2.45
C VAL A 17 -4.87 5.40 2.37
N ASP A 18 -5.85 5.03 1.54
CA ASP A 18 -6.25 3.64 1.30
C ASP A 18 -5.13 2.80 0.66
N ALA A 19 -4.26 3.40 -0.16
CA ALA A 19 -3.14 2.70 -0.79
C ALA A 19 -1.97 2.49 0.18
N MET A 20 -1.79 3.40 1.13
CA MET A 20 -0.83 3.23 2.22
C MET A 20 -1.32 2.25 3.27
N GLY A 21 -2.64 2.07 3.40
CA GLY A 21 -3.27 1.30 4.49
C GLY A 21 -3.57 2.15 5.72
N GLY A 22 -3.56 3.48 5.57
CA GLY A 22 -3.87 4.39 6.66
C GLY A 22 -5.36 4.47 6.93
N GLU A 23 -5.71 5.01 8.10
CA GLU A 23 -7.08 5.30 8.50
C GLU A 23 -7.27 6.81 8.55
N MET A 24 -8.42 7.29 8.06
CA MET A 24 -8.82 8.69 8.20
C MET A 24 -9.53 8.89 9.52
N VAL A 25 -9.09 9.88 10.28
CA VAL A 25 -9.57 10.20 11.62
C VAL A 25 -9.98 11.68 11.65
N PRO A 26 -11.04 12.06 12.37
CA PRO A 26 -11.35 13.47 12.62
C PRO A 26 -10.14 14.21 13.25
N PRO A 27 -9.86 15.48 12.86
CA PRO A 27 -8.72 16.22 13.40
C PRO A 27 -8.70 16.35 14.93
N ASP A 28 -9.88 16.42 15.55
CA ASP A 28 -10.06 16.52 17.00
C ASP A 28 -9.84 15.19 17.75
N GLU A 29 -9.78 14.08 17.02
CA GLU A 29 -9.47 12.74 17.54
C GLU A 29 -8.02 12.29 17.19
N ALA A 30 -7.21 13.18 16.63
CA ALA A 30 -5.85 12.86 16.22
C ALA A 30 -4.94 12.47 17.41
N GLY A 31 -4.31 11.31 17.31
CA GLY A 31 -3.27 10.85 18.22
C GLY A 31 -1.90 11.48 17.93
N PRO A 32 -0.89 11.26 18.81
CA PRO A 32 0.44 11.84 18.67
C PRO A 32 1.22 11.35 17.45
N ASP A 33 0.89 10.17 16.93
CA ASP A 33 1.52 9.55 15.77
C ASP A 33 0.69 9.75 14.47
N ASP A 34 -0.46 10.40 14.56
CA ASP A 34 -1.33 10.66 13.42
C ASP A 34 -0.85 11.93 12.68
N VAL A 35 -0.95 11.92 11.34
CA VAL A 35 -0.53 13.05 10.50
C VAL A 35 -1.74 13.92 10.18
N VAL A 36 -1.81 15.13 10.76
CA VAL A 36 -2.87 16.10 10.47
C VAL A 36 -2.65 16.74 9.09
N LEU A 37 -3.66 16.62 8.23
CA LEU A 37 -3.71 17.25 6.91
C LEU A 37 -4.52 18.54 6.99
N ALA A 38 -3.85 19.67 6.74
CA ALA A 38 -4.46 20.99 6.68
C ALA A 38 -4.71 21.43 5.24
N TRP A 39 -5.84 22.09 5.01
CA TRP A 39 -6.20 22.71 3.73
C TRP A 39 -6.74 24.11 3.99
N GLU A 40 -6.32 25.09 3.18
CA GLU A 40 -6.75 26.49 3.32
C GLU A 40 -6.55 27.06 4.75
N GLY A 41 -5.54 26.57 5.47
CA GLY A 41 -5.22 27.02 6.83
C GLY A 41 -6.09 26.42 7.94
N ALA A 42 -6.93 25.45 7.62
CA ALA A 42 -7.73 24.69 8.60
C ALA A 42 -7.33 23.21 8.61
N ASP A 43 -7.36 22.59 9.78
CA ASP A 43 -7.18 21.15 9.92
C ASP A 43 -8.45 20.44 9.43
N VAL A 44 -8.31 19.57 8.44
CA VAL A 44 -9.47 18.93 7.75
C VAL A 44 -9.62 17.47 8.10
N VAL A 45 -8.52 16.71 8.12
CA VAL A 45 -8.51 15.28 8.45
C VAL A 45 -7.15 14.87 9.00
N ALA A 46 -7.11 13.94 9.95
CA ALA A 46 -5.89 13.28 10.39
C ALA A 46 -5.76 11.90 9.72
N VAL A 47 -4.54 11.50 9.39
CA VAL A 47 -4.23 10.19 8.83
C VAL A 47 -3.44 9.38 9.84
N ARG A 48 -4.04 8.31 10.34
CA ARG A 48 -3.34 7.30 11.12
C ARG A 48 -2.53 6.42 10.19
N LEU A 49 -1.22 6.42 10.37
CA LEU A 49 -0.33 5.61 9.54
C LEU A 49 -0.39 4.14 9.96
N PRO A 50 -0.39 3.19 9.01
CA PRO A 50 -0.34 1.78 9.34
C PRO A 50 1.02 1.40 9.91
N GLN A 51 1.05 0.34 10.72
CA GLN A 51 2.31 -0.24 11.14
C GLN A 51 3.03 -0.86 9.93
N LEU A 52 4.37 -0.90 9.98
CA LEU A 52 5.19 -1.34 8.85
C LEU A 52 4.84 -2.75 8.34
N ALA A 53 4.38 -3.65 9.22
CA ALA A 53 3.96 -5.00 8.86
C ALA A 53 2.63 -5.02 8.09
N ASP A 54 1.64 -4.22 8.51
CA ASP A 54 0.33 -4.13 7.84
C ASP A 54 0.48 -3.50 6.45
N SER A 55 1.52 -2.69 6.24
CA SER A 55 1.77 -2.00 4.96
C SER A 55 1.94 -2.94 3.76
N LEU A 56 2.49 -4.15 3.93
CA LEU A 56 2.68 -5.08 2.82
C LEU A 56 1.34 -5.65 2.31
N ASP A 57 0.47 -6.08 3.22
CA ASP A 57 -0.85 -6.60 2.85
C ASP A 57 -1.71 -5.51 2.19
N HIS A 58 -1.60 -4.27 2.68
CA HIS A 58 -2.26 -3.11 2.05
C HIS A 58 -1.72 -2.82 0.64
N ILE A 59 -0.41 -2.90 0.44
CA ILE A 59 0.21 -2.74 -0.89
C ILE A 59 -0.31 -3.82 -1.84
N LEU A 60 -0.35 -5.09 -1.41
CA LEU A 60 -0.84 -6.21 -2.21
C LEU A 60 -2.31 -6.02 -2.59
N ALA A 61 -3.17 -5.67 -1.63
CA ALA A 61 -4.58 -5.39 -1.86
C ALA A 61 -4.81 -4.20 -2.81
N ALA A 62 -3.99 -3.15 -2.71
CA ALA A 62 -4.02 -2.03 -3.66
C ALA A 62 -3.64 -2.47 -5.08
N MET A 63 -2.68 -3.39 -5.22
CA MET A 63 -2.31 -3.95 -6.52
C MET A 63 -3.43 -4.82 -7.10
N GLU A 64 -4.13 -5.63 -6.31
CA GLU A 64 -5.31 -6.39 -6.77
C GLU A 64 -6.41 -5.49 -7.30
N ARG A 65 -6.75 -4.42 -6.55
CA ARG A 65 -7.72 -3.42 -6.99
C ARG A 65 -7.33 -2.79 -8.33
N LYS A 66 -6.05 -2.49 -8.52
CA LYS A 66 -5.53 -1.93 -9.78
C LYS A 66 -5.62 -2.92 -10.95
N GLN A 67 -5.35 -4.20 -10.70
CA GLN A 67 -5.38 -5.24 -11.74
C GLN A 67 -6.80 -5.76 -12.03
N GLY A 68 -7.76 -5.49 -11.15
CA GLY A 68 -9.15 -5.92 -11.27
C GLY A 68 -9.35 -7.44 -11.10
N LYS A 69 -8.34 -8.15 -10.62
CA LYS A 69 -8.34 -9.60 -10.40
C LYS A 69 -7.31 -10.01 -9.33
N PRO A 70 -7.44 -11.20 -8.71
CA PRO A 70 -6.47 -11.70 -7.75
C PRO A 70 -5.05 -11.74 -8.31
N LEU A 71 -4.04 -11.45 -7.49
CA LEU A 71 -2.63 -11.50 -7.96
C LEU A 71 -2.21 -12.91 -8.39
N ALA A 72 -2.84 -13.94 -7.81
CA ALA A 72 -2.64 -15.33 -8.17
C ALA A 72 -3.02 -15.63 -9.64
N ASP A 73 -3.94 -14.87 -10.22
CA ASP A 73 -4.47 -15.07 -11.59
C ASP A 73 -3.73 -14.22 -12.65
N LEU A 74 -2.65 -13.55 -12.23
CA LEU A 74 -1.78 -12.80 -13.13
C LEU A 74 -0.94 -13.76 -14.00
N ASP A 75 -0.62 -13.32 -15.22
CA ASP A 75 0.33 -14.03 -16.04
C ASP A 75 1.76 -13.92 -15.43
N ARG A 76 2.66 -14.77 -15.90
CA ARG A 76 4.03 -14.82 -15.38
C ARG A 76 4.76 -13.48 -15.49
N LYS A 77 4.58 -12.75 -16.60
CA LYS A 77 5.29 -11.49 -16.85
C LYS A 77 4.79 -10.43 -15.87
N THR A 78 3.48 -10.30 -15.69
CA THR A 78 2.90 -9.39 -14.72
C THR A 78 3.29 -9.75 -13.29
N LYS A 79 3.36 -11.04 -12.93
CA LYS A 79 3.87 -11.47 -11.61
C LYS A 79 5.31 -11.04 -11.38
N GLN A 80 6.16 -11.06 -12.41
CA GLN A 80 7.54 -10.56 -12.32
C GLN A 80 7.56 -9.04 -12.09
N GLU A 81 6.77 -8.28 -12.85
CA GLU A 81 6.63 -6.83 -12.66
C GLU A 81 6.11 -6.46 -11.26
N VAL A 82 5.18 -7.26 -10.70
CA VAL A 82 4.70 -7.09 -9.32
C VAL A 82 5.83 -7.29 -8.31
N VAL A 83 6.63 -8.36 -8.44
CA VAL A 83 7.78 -8.59 -7.57
C VAL A 83 8.78 -7.42 -7.64
N ARG A 84 9.03 -6.87 -8.82
CA ARG A 84 9.88 -5.68 -8.99
C ARG A 84 9.41 -4.49 -8.17
N VAL A 85 8.13 -4.17 -8.30
CA VAL A 85 7.52 -3.01 -7.62
C VAL A 85 7.57 -3.22 -6.11
N LEU A 86 7.35 -4.45 -5.65
CA LEU A 86 7.44 -4.80 -4.23
C LEU A 86 8.87 -4.71 -3.70
N GLU A 87 9.88 -5.13 -4.47
CA GLU A 87 11.29 -4.96 -4.11
C GLU A 87 11.67 -3.48 -3.97
N ALA A 88 11.29 -2.66 -4.96
CA ALA A 88 11.55 -1.21 -4.92
C ALA A 88 10.85 -0.51 -3.73
N ARG A 89 9.78 -1.11 -3.19
CA ARG A 89 9.06 -0.63 -2.00
C ARG A 89 9.57 -1.24 -0.69
N GLY A 90 10.65 -2.04 -0.73
CA GLY A 90 11.23 -2.66 0.45
C GLY A 90 10.43 -3.82 1.03
N ALA A 91 9.48 -4.41 0.29
CA ALA A 91 8.60 -5.48 0.76
C ALA A 91 9.37 -6.69 1.31
N PHE A 92 10.55 -6.98 0.75
CA PHE A 92 11.37 -8.14 1.14
C PHE A 92 12.30 -7.87 2.33
N SER A 93 12.35 -6.63 2.84
CA SER A 93 13.00 -6.30 4.12
C SER A 93 12.07 -6.52 5.32
N VAL A 94 10.77 -6.67 5.09
CA VAL A 94 9.77 -6.95 6.12
C VAL A 94 9.85 -8.41 6.55
N ARG A 95 9.67 -8.67 7.85
CA ARG A 95 9.59 -10.03 8.39
C ARG A 95 8.49 -10.81 7.66
N HIS A 96 8.79 -12.02 7.21
CA HIS A 96 7.89 -12.84 6.37
C HIS A 96 7.53 -12.27 5.00
N GLY A 97 8.13 -11.17 4.53
CA GLY A 97 7.74 -10.53 3.26
C GLY A 97 7.78 -11.46 2.04
N VAL A 98 8.80 -12.31 1.92
CA VAL A 98 8.88 -13.31 0.84
C VAL A 98 7.73 -14.33 0.91
N GLU A 99 7.35 -14.75 2.11
CA GLU A 99 6.27 -15.72 2.34
C GLU A 99 4.90 -15.10 2.00
N THR A 100 4.64 -13.88 2.47
CA THR A 100 3.42 -13.13 2.18
C THR A 100 3.25 -12.90 0.67
N VAL A 101 4.30 -12.41 0.00
CA VAL A 101 4.26 -12.16 -1.46
C VAL A 101 4.08 -13.47 -2.24
N ALA A 102 4.77 -14.55 -1.84
CA ALA A 102 4.61 -15.86 -2.47
C ALA A 102 3.16 -16.36 -2.36
N GLY A 103 2.56 -16.23 -1.18
CA GLY A 103 1.15 -16.56 -0.93
C GLY A 103 0.20 -15.77 -1.83
N ALA A 104 0.33 -14.44 -1.86
CA ALA A 104 -0.53 -13.57 -2.65
C ALA A 104 -0.41 -13.82 -4.16
N LEU A 105 0.80 -14.09 -4.66
CA LEU A 105 1.05 -14.39 -6.07
C LEU A 105 0.69 -15.84 -6.45
N GLY A 106 0.34 -16.71 -5.50
CA GLY A 106 0.09 -18.12 -5.74
C GLY A 106 1.31 -18.85 -6.31
N VAL A 107 2.52 -18.53 -5.83
CA VAL A 107 3.77 -19.15 -6.27
C VAL A 107 4.62 -19.60 -5.08
N SER A 108 5.66 -20.38 -5.33
CA SER A 108 6.58 -20.78 -4.28
C SER A 108 7.53 -19.64 -3.87
N ARG A 109 8.05 -19.67 -2.63
CA ARG A 109 9.15 -18.77 -2.21
C ARG A 109 10.35 -18.85 -3.16
N PHE A 110 10.67 -20.05 -3.64
CA PHE A 110 11.72 -20.26 -4.65
C PHE A 110 11.44 -19.47 -5.94
N THR A 111 10.19 -19.44 -6.40
CA THR A 111 9.78 -18.66 -7.58
C THR A 111 9.96 -17.16 -7.35
N VAL A 112 9.66 -16.65 -6.15
CA VAL A 112 9.90 -15.24 -5.80
C VAL A 112 11.39 -14.92 -5.87
N TYR A 113 12.26 -15.74 -5.27
CA TYR A 113 13.71 -15.57 -5.39
C TYR A 113 14.20 -15.63 -6.83
N ASN A 114 13.61 -16.48 -7.68
CA ASN A 114 13.94 -16.53 -9.10
C ASN A 114 13.60 -15.22 -9.82
N TYR A 115 12.47 -14.60 -9.48
CA TYR A 115 12.07 -13.31 -10.05
C TYR A 115 13.03 -12.20 -9.62
N LEU A 116 13.43 -12.15 -8.34
CA LEU A 116 14.41 -11.20 -7.81
C LEU A 116 15.79 -11.33 -8.48
N ASN A 117 16.25 -12.56 -8.73
CA ASN A 117 17.54 -12.77 -9.37
C ASN A 117 17.55 -12.42 -10.86
N ARG A 118 16.43 -12.62 -11.56
CA ARG A 118 16.31 -12.28 -12.99
C ARG A 118 16.53 -10.79 -13.28
N GLU A 119 16.33 -9.92 -12.30
CA GLU A 119 16.51 -8.47 -12.44
C GLU A 119 17.96 -8.02 -12.27
N LYS A 120 18.76 -8.78 -11.53
CA LYS A 120 20.19 -8.45 -11.34
C LYS A 120 21.04 -8.78 -12.56
N ASP A 121 20.51 -9.64 -13.44
CA ASP A 121 21.17 -10.14 -14.65
C ASP A 121 20.65 -9.46 -15.94
N ALA A 122 19.76 -8.47 -15.83
CA ALA A 122 19.11 -7.78 -16.95
C ALA A 122 19.63 -6.35 -17.20
#